data_AF-A0A519YZF5-F1
#
_entry.id   AF-A0A519YZF5-F1
#
_cell.length_a   1.000
_cell.length_b   1.000
_cell.length_c   1.000
_cell.angle_alpha   90.00
_cell.angle_beta   90.00
_cell.angle_gamma   90.00
#
_symmetry.space_group_name_H-M   'P 1'
#
loop_
_entity.id
_entity.type
_entity.pdbx_description
1 polymer ?
#
loop_
_entity_poly.entity_id
_entity_poly.type
_entity_poly.pdbx_seq_one_letter_code
_entity_poly.pdbx_strand_id
1 'polypeptide(L)'
;MDALNRIISVTNAKVVLTTSHKSKYSLLQWRNIFKHRGIEVRAIKRLGKNISNQDRKSEILHWYSKLTADHEDFVIIDDDKMLNGLPLSLKGSLVLTSPSIGLTDELAETVIAKLQQSPRFTGLSLE
;
A
#
# COMPACT_ATOMS: atom_id res chain seq x y z
N MET A 1 7.17 -0.22 -18.80
CA MET A 1 6.24 -0.82 -17.81
C MET A 1 6.09 0.21 -16.71
N ASP A 2 4.88 0.63 -16.36
CA ASP A 2 4.70 1.64 -15.30
C ASP A 2 5.23 1.14 -13.95
N ALA A 3 5.76 2.06 -13.14
CA ALA A 3 6.37 1.77 -11.84
C ALA A 3 5.46 0.93 -10.91
N LEU A 4 4.16 1.27 -10.84
CA LEU A 4 3.19 0.48 -10.04
C LEU A 4 2.97 -0.93 -10.61
N ASN A 5 2.88 -1.06 -11.94
CA ASN A 5 2.75 -2.37 -12.58
C ASN A 5 3.97 -3.25 -12.31
N ARG A 6 5.17 -2.67 -12.31
CA ARG A 6 6.41 -3.36 -11.97
C ARG A 6 6.42 -3.87 -10.53
N ILE A 7 5.98 -3.04 -9.57
CA ILE A 7 5.83 -3.48 -8.17
C ILE A 7 4.90 -4.68 -8.09
N ILE A 8 3.71 -4.58 -8.69
CA ILE A 8 2.68 -5.62 -8.61
C ILE A 8 3.17 -6.92 -9.28
N SER A 9 3.81 -6.84 -10.45
CA SER A 9 4.28 -8.02 -11.17
C SER A 9 5.40 -8.76 -10.44
N VAL A 10 6.35 -8.04 -9.85
CA VAL A 10 7.51 -8.63 -9.16
C VAL A 10 7.13 -9.19 -7.79
N THR A 11 6.25 -8.50 -7.06
CA THR A 11 5.94 -8.85 -5.66
C THR A 11 4.65 -9.65 -5.51
N ASN A 12 3.80 -9.68 -6.55
CA ASN A 12 2.44 -10.21 -6.49
C ASN A 12 1.60 -9.56 -5.37
N ALA A 13 1.92 -8.32 -5.02
CA ALA A 13 1.25 -7.57 -3.96
C ALA A 13 -0.23 -7.27 -4.29
N LYS A 14 -1.03 -7.17 -3.24
CA LYS A 14 -2.41 -6.68 -3.31
C LYS A 14 -2.38 -5.15 -3.14
N VAL A 15 -3.32 -4.45 -3.77
CA VAL A 15 -3.43 -2.99 -3.62
C VAL A 15 -4.49 -2.64 -2.57
N VAL A 16 -4.16 -1.77 -1.63
CA VAL A 16 -5.10 -1.22 -0.64
C VAL A 16 -5.23 0.28 -0.86
N LEU A 17 -6.44 0.74 -1.17
CA LEU A 17 -6.71 2.17 -1.41
C LEU A 17 -6.82 2.96 -0.10
N THR A 18 -5.98 3.99 0.06
CA THR A 18 -5.99 4.93 1.19
C THR A 18 -6.64 6.29 0.87
N THR A 19 -6.79 6.62 -0.42
CA THR A 19 -7.34 7.90 -0.91
C THR A 19 -8.70 8.28 -0.31
N SER A 20 -8.98 9.57 -0.17
CA SER A 20 -10.29 10.10 0.25
C SER A 20 -11.44 9.60 -0.66
N HIS A 21 -11.14 9.31 -1.92
CA HIS A 21 -12.10 8.80 -2.91
C HIS A 21 -12.38 7.30 -2.79
N LYS A 22 -11.74 6.57 -1.86
CA LYS A 22 -11.82 5.09 -1.78
C LYS A 22 -13.25 4.55 -1.63
N SER A 23 -14.15 5.34 -1.05
CA SER A 23 -15.57 5.00 -0.87
C SER A 23 -16.49 5.54 -1.97
N LYS A 24 -16.00 6.40 -2.88
CA LYS A 24 -16.79 6.97 -3.99
C LYS A 24 -17.16 5.92 -5.04
N TYR A 25 -16.30 4.93 -5.24
CA TYR A 25 -16.48 3.86 -6.21
C TYR A 25 -16.51 2.49 -5.54
N SER A 26 -17.24 1.54 -6.11
CA SER A 26 -17.16 0.12 -5.73
C SER A 26 -15.78 -0.45 -6.06
N LEU A 27 -15.41 -1.60 -5.46
CA LEU A 27 -14.14 -2.26 -5.79
C LEU A 27 -14.09 -2.66 -7.27
N LEU A 28 -15.22 -3.06 -7.87
CA LEU A 28 -15.30 -3.36 -9.30
C LEU A 28 -15.03 -2.12 -10.16
N GLN A 29 -15.60 -0.98 -9.80
CA GLN A 29 -15.34 0.28 -10.49
C GLN A 29 -13.87 0.70 -10.37
N TRP A 30 -13.25 0.54 -9.21
CA TRP A 30 -11.81 0.78 -9.06
C TRP A 30 -10.94 -0.17 -9.90
N ARG A 31 -11.29 -1.46 -9.98
CA ARG A 31 -10.62 -2.41 -10.89
C ARG A 31 -10.73 -1.93 -12.34
N ASN A 32 -11.90 -1.46 -12.75
CA ASN A 32 -12.10 -0.90 -14.08
C ASN A 32 -11.23 0.35 -14.29
N ILE A 33 -11.18 1.29 -13.34
CA ILE A 33 -10.32 2.48 -13.43
C ILE A 33 -8.85 2.09 -13.61
N PHE A 34 -8.35 1.12 -12.84
CA PHE A 34 -6.98 0.61 -12.99
C PHE A 34 -6.76 -0.03 -14.36
N LYS A 35 -7.69 -0.90 -14.80
CA LYS A 35 -7.62 -1.55 -16.12
C LYS A 35 -7.55 -0.54 -17.27
N HIS A 36 -8.36 0.52 -17.23
CA HIS A 36 -8.33 1.57 -18.26
C HIS A 36 -7.01 2.35 -18.29
N ARG A 37 -6.25 2.34 -17.20
CA ARG A 37 -4.92 2.93 -17.10
C ARG A 37 -3.79 1.93 -17.38
N GLY A 38 -4.12 0.74 -17.87
CA GLY A 38 -3.14 -0.34 -18.07
C GLY A 38 -2.58 -0.91 -16.77
N ILE A 39 -3.22 -0.69 -15.61
CA ILE A 39 -2.76 -1.19 -14.32
C ILE A 39 -3.44 -2.52 -14.01
N GLU A 40 -2.65 -3.58 -13.88
CA GLU A 40 -3.14 -4.93 -13.64
C GLU A 40 -3.07 -5.28 -12.14
N VAL A 41 -4.18 -5.11 -11.44
CA VAL A 41 -4.29 -5.48 -10.01
C VAL A 41 -4.87 -6.88 -9.83
N ARG A 42 -4.13 -7.77 -9.17
CA ARG A 42 -4.65 -9.10 -8.79
C ARG A 42 -5.80 -8.99 -7.79
N ALA A 43 -5.58 -8.25 -6.71
CA ALA A 43 -6.58 -7.98 -5.70
C ALA A 43 -6.54 -6.52 -5.29
N ILE A 44 -7.73 -5.96 -5.07
CA ILE A 44 -7.91 -4.61 -4.56
C ILE A 44 -8.76 -4.66 -3.30
N LYS A 45 -8.29 -3.97 -2.26
CA LYS A 45 -9.02 -3.65 -1.04
C LYS A 45 -9.02 -2.13 -0.87
N ARG A 46 -9.71 -1.65 0.15
CA ARG A 46 -9.70 -0.25 0.58
C ARG A 46 -9.74 -0.19 2.09
N LEU A 47 -9.22 0.89 2.65
CA LEU A 47 -9.50 1.22 4.05
C LEU A 47 -11.00 1.45 4.24
N GLY A 48 -11.45 1.36 5.50
CA GLY A 48 -12.83 1.66 5.88
C GLY A 48 -13.26 3.06 5.45
N LYS A 49 -14.57 3.32 5.46
CA LYS A 49 -15.09 4.67 5.20
C LYS A 49 -14.60 5.60 6.30
N ASN A 50 -14.04 6.74 5.90
CA ASN A 50 -13.61 7.77 6.84
C ASN A 50 -14.83 8.57 7.33
N ILE A 51 -15.53 8.03 8.34
CA ILE A 51 -16.76 8.65 8.88
C ILE A 51 -16.41 9.83 9.81
N SER A 52 -15.25 9.76 10.47
CA SER A 52 -14.79 10.76 11.43
C SER A 52 -13.91 11.86 10.83
N ASN A 53 -13.82 11.98 9.50
CA ASN A 53 -12.99 12.95 8.78
C ASN A 53 -11.53 13.01 9.29
N GLN A 54 -10.96 11.85 9.60
CA GLN A 54 -9.57 11.69 10.02
C GLN A 54 -8.61 12.14 8.92
N ASP A 55 -7.44 12.67 9.31
CA ASP A 55 -6.33 12.87 8.38
C ASP A 55 -5.76 11.52 7.91
N ARG A 56 -4.98 11.52 6.82
CA ARG A 56 -4.43 10.31 6.21
C ARG A 56 -3.60 9.50 7.21
N LYS A 57 -2.81 10.20 8.03
CA LYS A 57 -1.99 9.60 9.09
C LYS A 57 -2.85 8.83 10.09
N SER A 58 -3.94 9.44 10.59
CA SER A 58 -4.83 8.83 11.56
C SER A 58 -5.60 7.65 10.97
N GLU A 59 -6.04 7.73 9.70
CA GLU A 59 -6.68 6.59 9.02
C GLU A 59 -5.73 5.38 8.93
N ILE A 60 -4.46 5.62 8.58
CA ILE A 60 -3.43 4.58 8.49
C ILE A 60 -3.12 3.99 9.87
N LEU A 61 -2.97 4.83 10.90
CA LEU A 61 -2.75 4.36 12.27
C LEU A 61 -3.92 3.53 12.79
N HIS A 62 -5.14 3.97 12.51
CA HIS A 62 -6.34 3.24 12.89
C HIS A 62 -6.37 1.87 12.19
N TRP A 63 -6.15 1.84 10.88
CA TRP A 63 -6.07 0.59 10.12
C TRP A 63 -4.99 -0.35 10.67
N TYR A 64 -3.78 0.18 10.91
CA TYR A 64 -2.66 -0.59 11.45
C TYR A 64 -2.97 -1.17 12.84
N SER A 65 -3.64 -0.40 13.71
CA SER A 65 -4.04 -0.87 15.05
C SER A 65 -5.04 -2.04 15.04
N LYS A 66 -5.68 -2.30 13.89
CA LYS A 66 -6.64 -3.39 13.70
C LYS A 66 -6.03 -4.62 13.05
N LEU A 67 -4.77 -4.55 12.61
CA LEU A 67 -4.06 -5.72 12.11
C LEU A 67 -3.74 -6.66 13.27
N THR A 68 -4.00 -7.95 13.09
CA THR A 68 -3.59 -8.99 14.04
C THR A 68 -2.08 -9.26 13.93
N ALA A 69 -1.51 -10.00 14.89
CA ALA A 69 -0.08 -10.29 14.94
C ALA A 69 0.46 -10.96 13.66
N ASP A 70 -0.35 -11.78 12.99
CA ASP A 70 0.01 -12.52 11.76
C ASP A 70 -0.27 -11.74 10.45
N HIS A 71 -0.01 -10.43 10.43
CA HIS A 71 -0.34 -9.62 9.26
C HIS A 71 0.65 -9.80 8.10
N GLU A 72 0.12 -9.72 6.87
CA GLU A 72 0.93 -9.66 5.65
C GLU A 72 1.80 -8.39 5.66
N ASP A 73 3.03 -8.51 5.16
CA ASP A 73 3.91 -7.37 4.94
C ASP A 73 3.27 -6.36 3.99
N PHE A 74 3.53 -5.08 4.24
CA PHE A 74 3.00 -4.00 3.42
C PHE A 74 3.98 -2.84 3.30
N VAL A 75 3.77 -2.05 2.25
CA VAL A 75 4.41 -0.76 2.03
C VAL A 75 3.33 0.27 1.72
N ILE A 76 3.44 1.44 2.34
CA ILE A 76 2.60 2.60 2.12
C ILE A 76 3.30 3.48 1.08
N ILE A 77 2.59 3.78 -0.01
CA ILE A 77 3.03 4.71 -1.06
C ILE A 77 2.05 5.87 -1.08
N ASP A 78 2.53 7.08 -0.81
CA ASP A 78 1.68 8.28 -0.71
C ASP A 78 2.52 9.54 -0.91
N ASP A 79 1.88 10.63 -1.34
CA ASP A 79 2.52 11.95 -1.45
C ASP A 79 2.22 12.87 -0.25
N ASP A 80 1.35 12.43 0.68
CA ASP A 80 0.98 13.20 1.86
C ASP A 80 2.13 13.29 2.88
N LYS A 81 2.71 14.49 3.01
CA LYS A 81 3.81 14.77 3.94
C LYS A 81 3.46 14.55 5.42
N MET A 82 2.17 14.53 5.78
CA MET A 82 1.73 14.23 7.15
C MET A 82 2.18 12.84 7.61
N LEU A 83 2.46 11.93 6.67
CA LEU A 83 2.96 10.59 6.98
C LEU A 83 4.39 10.57 7.53
N ASN A 84 5.14 11.67 7.41
CA ASN A 84 6.39 11.83 8.17
C ASN A 84 6.18 11.79 9.69
N GLY A 85 4.95 12.02 10.16
CA GLY A 85 4.56 11.90 11.56
C GLY A 85 4.17 10.49 12.01
N LEU A 86 4.31 9.46 11.16
CA LEU A 86 4.08 8.07 11.57
C LEU A 86 5.12 7.60 12.60
N PRO A 87 4.77 6.67 13.51
CA PRO A 87 5.71 6.07 14.45
C PRO A 87 6.81 5.30 13.71
N LEU A 88 7.97 5.14 14.36
CA LEU A 88 9.13 4.46 13.77
C LEU A 88 8.82 3.06 13.23
N SER A 89 7.95 2.31 13.92
CA SER A 89 7.50 0.99 13.50
C SER A 89 6.82 0.97 12.13
N LEU A 90 6.18 2.07 11.72
CA LEU A 90 5.52 2.21 10.42
C LEU A 90 6.37 2.94 9.39
N LYS A 91 7.30 3.80 9.81
CA LYS A 91 8.20 4.52 8.90
C LYS A 91 9.05 3.57 8.05
N GLY A 92 9.40 2.40 8.58
CA GLY A 92 10.09 1.35 7.83
C GLY A 92 9.32 0.90 6.58
N SER A 93 7.99 0.97 6.62
CA SER A 93 7.09 0.59 5.53
C SER A 93 6.61 1.78 4.70
N LEU A 94 7.11 3.00 4.90
CA LEU A 94 6.69 4.18 4.16
C LEU A 94 7.64 4.49 2.99
N VAL A 95 7.07 4.78 1.82
CA VAL A 95 7.74 5.39 0.68
C VAL A 95 6.95 6.63 0.26
N LEU A 96 7.48 7.82 0.58
CA LEU A 96 6.86 9.07 0.18
C LEU A 96 7.22 9.42 -1.26
N THR A 97 6.20 9.73 -2.06
CA THR A 97 6.35 10.24 -3.42
C THR A 97 6.31 11.77 -3.43
N SER A 98 6.97 12.41 -4.40
CA SER A 98 6.76 13.84 -4.64
C SER A 98 5.38 14.07 -5.28
N PRO A 99 4.57 15.05 -4.83
CA PRO A 99 3.31 15.39 -5.50
C PRO A 99 3.47 15.79 -6.98
N SER A 100 4.62 16.35 -7.35
CA SER A 100 4.89 16.82 -8.72
C SER A 100 5.49 15.77 -9.65
N ILE A 101 6.00 14.65 -9.11
CA ILE A 101 6.70 13.61 -9.89
C ILE A 101 5.95 12.27 -9.77
N GLY A 102 5.38 11.98 -8.61
CA GLY A 102 4.70 10.72 -8.32
C GLY A 102 5.68 9.58 -8.02
N LEU A 103 5.22 8.36 -8.31
CA LEU A 103 5.97 7.12 -8.14
C LEU A 103 6.94 6.92 -9.32
N THR A 104 8.24 7.07 -9.07
CA THR A 104 9.31 6.82 -10.05
C THR A 104 9.78 5.37 -10.03
N ASP A 105 10.57 4.97 -11.03
CA ASP A 105 11.17 3.64 -11.08
C ASP A 105 12.11 3.36 -9.90
N GLU A 106 12.89 4.36 -9.47
CA GLU A 106 13.75 4.27 -8.28
C GLU A 106 12.95 4.03 -6.99
N LEU A 107 11.81 4.72 -6.85
CA LEU A 107 10.89 4.49 -5.73
C LEU A 107 10.26 3.11 -5.83
N ALA A 108 9.96 2.61 -7.03
CA ALA A 108 9.49 1.24 -7.22
C ALA A 108 10.51 0.19 -6.78
N GLU A 109 11.81 0.37 -7.07
CA GLU A 109 12.87 -0.51 -6.52
C GLU A 109 12.85 -0.54 -5.00
N THR A 110 12.70 0.65 -4.38
CA THR A 110 12.64 0.77 -2.93
C THR A 110 11.43 0.03 -2.35
N VAL A 111 10.26 0.13 -2.99
CA VAL A 111 9.05 -0.59 -2.57
C VAL A 111 9.23 -2.10 -2.72
N ILE A 112 9.77 -2.56 -3.85
CA ILE A 112 10.02 -3.98 -4.11
C ILE A 112 10.96 -4.56 -3.06
N ALA A 113 12.08 -3.88 -2.78
CA ALA A 113 13.04 -4.31 -1.78
C ALA A 113 12.39 -4.46 -0.39
N LYS A 114 11.57 -3.48 0.03
CA LYS A 114 10.85 -3.53 1.31
C LYS A 114 9.86 -4.70 1.39
N LEU A 115 9.15 -5.01 0.30
CA LEU A 115 8.19 -6.12 0.26
C LEU A 115 8.87 -7.51 0.19
N GLN A 116 10.14 -7.58 -0.22
CA GLN A 116 10.88 -8.84 -0.34
C GLN A 116 11.81 -9.12 0.85
N GLN A 117 12.16 -8.11 1.65
CA GLN A 117 13.07 -8.24 2.80
C GLN A 117 12.43 -8.87 4.04
N SER A 118 11.12 -9.07 4.06
CA SER A 118 10.48 -9.72 5.19
C SER A 118 10.76 -11.23 5.17
N PRO A 119 11.32 -11.79 6.25
CA PRO A 119 11.58 -13.23 6.31
C PRO A 119 10.24 -13.94 6.24
N ARG A 120 9.99 -14.61 5.11
CA ARG A 120 9.01 -15.69 5.08
C ARG A 120 9.51 -16.71 6.08
N PHE A 121 8.85 -16.84 7.24
CA PHE A 121 8.93 -18.08 8.00
C PHE A 121 8.31 -19.18 7.11
N THR A 122 9.12 -19.73 6.20
CA THR A 122 8.88 -21.03 5.60
C THR A 122 8.95 -22.03 6.74
N GLY A 123 7.87 -22.79 6.92
CA GLY A 123 7.60 -23.57 8.12
C GLY A 123 8.81 -24.36 8.64
N LEU A 124 8.99 -24.30 9.95
CA LEU A 124 9.56 -25.41 10.71
C LEU A 124 8.58 -26.58 10.56
N SER A 125 8.81 -27.43 9.56
CA SER A 125 8.48 -28.84 9.70
C SER A 125 9.43 -29.37 10.77
N LEU A 126 8.90 -29.58 11.97
CA LEU A 126 9.55 -30.44 12.95
C LEU A 126 9.35 -31.87 12.45
N GLU A 127 10.45 -32.53 12.08
CA GLU A 127 10.53 -33.98 12.02
C GLU A 127 10.23 -34.59 13.39
#